data_AF-A0A6I7WN57-F1
#
_entry.id   AF-A0A6I7WN57-F1
#
_cell.length_a   1.000
_cell.length_b   1.000
_cell.length_c   1.000
_cell.angle_alpha   90.00
_cell.angle_beta   90.00
_cell.angle_gamma   90.00
#
_symmetry.space_group_name_H-M   'P 1'
#
loop_
_entity.id
_entity.type
_entity.pdbx_description
1 polymer ?
#
loop_
_entity_poly.entity_id
_entity_poly.type
_entity_poly.pdbx_seq_one_letter_code
_entity_poly.pdbx_strand_id
1 'polypeptide(L)'
;MARLEHSLVIHDLNPFLEGDEIGNSKAPVRSCHRYLSNRTEQLDYKGAIEKNLPIGSGEIESAHRYVIQERLKLSGAWWKSENVEPMLALRVVRGNDQWDEYWRNLAKAS
;
A
#
# COMPACT_ATOMS: atom_id res chain seq x y z
N MET A 1 5.03 -8.26 29.11
CA MET A 1 5.63 -7.35 28.10
C MET A 1 6.02 -8.22 26.92
N ALA A 2 5.20 -8.26 25.86
CA ALA A 2 5.56 -9.05 24.68
C ALA A 2 6.90 -8.54 24.15
N ARG A 3 7.88 -9.43 24.03
CA ARG A 3 9.15 -9.12 23.40
C ARG A 3 8.83 -8.70 21.97
N LEU A 4 9.16 -7.46 21.61
CA LEU A 4 8.93 -6.95 20.27
C LEU A 4 9.87 -7.72 19.33
N GLU A 5 9.38 -8.79 18.70
CA GLU A 5 10.14 -9.74 17.86
C GLU A 5 11.01 -9.03 16.81
N HIS A 6 10.55 -7.89 16.28
CA HIS A 6 11.31 -7.09 15.32
C HIS A 6 12.63 -6.53 15.89
N SER A 7 12.74 -6.34 17.20
CA SER A 7 13.99 -5.88 17.83
C SER A 7 15.09 -6.95 17.79
N LEU A 8 14.72 -8.23 17.88
CA LEU A 8 15.65 -9.35 17.70
C LEU A 8 16.14 -9.41 16.24
N VAL A 9 15.21 -9.28 15.28
CA VAL A 9 15.57 -9.26 13.85
C VAL A 9 16.54 -8.13 13.54
N ILE A 10 16.26 -6.91 14.01
CA ILE A 10 17.16 -5.75 13.81
C ILE A 10 18.53 -6.02 14.43
N HIS A 11 18.56 -6.59 15.63
CA HIS A 11 19.82 -6.97 16.30
C HIS A 11 20.60 -8.01 15.50
N ASP A 12 19.94 -9.04 14.97
CA ASP A 12 20.56 -10.14 14.25
C ASP A 12 21.11 -9.72 12.88
N LEU A 13 20.69 -8.56 12.35
CA LEU A 13 21.29 -7.96 11.15
C LEU A 13 22.65 -7.29 11.44
N ASN A 14 22.96 -6.92 12.69
CA ASN A 14 24.17 -6.16 13.03
C ASN A 14 25.48 -6.81 12.55
N PRO A 15 25.70 -8.13 12.72
CA PRO A 15 26.95 -8.77 12.29
C PRO A 15 27.15 -8.78 10.77
N PHE A 16 26.07 -8.56 10.01
CA PHE A 16 26.06 -8.64 8.54
C PHE A 16 26.03 -7.26 7.88
N LEU A 17 26.13 -6.18 8.65
CA LEU A 17 26.19 -4.82 8.11
C LEU A 17 27.44 -4.66 7.26
N GLU A 18 27.24 -4.24 6.01
CA GLU A 18 28.34 -3.87 5.13
C GLU A 18 29.03 -2.60 5.67
N GLY A 19 30.35 -2.49 5.48
CA GLY A 19 31.12 -1.33 5.89
C GLY A 19 30.75 -0.05 5.12
N ASP A 20 31.08 1.10 5.70
CA ASP A 20 30.72 2.42 5.16
C ASP A 20 31.39 2.72 3.80
N GLU A 21 32.47 2.01 3.49
CA GLU A 21 33.17 2.05 2.21
C GLU A 21 32.33 1.47 1.05
N ILE A 22 31.38 0.59 1.35
CA ILE A 22 30.48 0.00 0.36
C ILE A 22 29.34 0.97 0.10
N GLY A 23 29.18 1.45 -1.13
CA GLY A 23 28.08 2.35 -1.48
C GLY A 23 26.69 1.74 -1.24
N ASN A 24 25.68 2.56 -0.93
CA ASN A 24 24.33 2.11 -0.54
C ASN A 24 23.64 1.15 -1.53
N SER A 25 23.89 1.29 -2.84
CA SER A 25 23.33 0.38 -3.86
C SER A 25 23.89 -1.04 -3.79
N LYS A 26 25.01 -1.24 -3.10
CA LYS A 26 25.68 -2.52 -2.89
C LYS A 26 25.68 -2.95 -1.42
N ALA A 27 24.92 -2.26 -0.57
CA ALA A 27 24.77 -2.55 0.86
C ALA A 27 23.31 -2.84 1.22
N PRO A 28 22.76 -3.99 0.76
CA PRO A 28 21.37 -4.37 1.01
C PRO A 28 21.07 -4.56 2.50
N VAL A 29 21.98 -5.13 3.29
CA VAL A 29 21.73 -5.41 4.72
C VAL A 29 21.67 -4.10 5.50
N ARG A 30 22.62 -3.20 5.29
CA ARG A 30 22.60 -1.87 5.92
C ARG A 30 21.39 -1.04 5.50
N SER A 31 20.96 -1.15 4.24
CA SER A 31 19.75 -0.49 3.76
C SER A 31 18.49 -1.06 4.42
N CYS A 32 18.40 -2.38 4.57
CA CYS A 32 17.32 -3.07 5.27
C CYS A 32 17.29 -2.68 6.76
N HIS A 33 18.42 -2.78 7.46
CA HIS A 33 18.57 -2.39 8.86
C HIS A 33 18.11 -0.95 9.09
N ARG A 34 18.60 0.01 8.29
CA ARG A 34 18.16 1.42 8.37
C ARG A 34 16.65 1.56 8.13
N TYR A 35 16.09 0.83 7.18
CA TYR A 35 14.66 0.90 6.88
C TYR A 35 13.79 0.42 8.05
N LEU A 36 14.13 -0.73 8.65
CA LEU A 36 13.40 -1.34 9.76
C LEU A 36 13.56 -0.54 11.05
N SER A 37 14.78 -0.12 11.38
CA SER A 37 15.07 0.65 12.59
C SER A 37 14.33 1.99 12.64
N ASN A 38 14.07 2.60 11.50
CA ASN A 38 13.30 3.85 11.41
C ASN A 38 11.77 3.66 11.46
N ARG A 39 11.27 2.41 11.46
CA ARG A 39 9.84 2.09 11.34
C ARG A 39 9.37 1.10 12.38
N THR A 40 10.03 1.02 13.53
CA THR A 40 9.73 0.04 14.58
C THR A 40 8.27 0.06 15.03
N GLU A 41 7.62 1.23 15.04
CA GLU A 41 6.19 1.40 15.34
C GLU A 41 5.24 0.76 14.31
N GLN A 42 5.74 0.43 13.12
CA GLN A 42 4.99 -0.16 12.00
C GLN A 42 5.23 -1.68 11.87
N LEU A 43 6.00 -2.28 12.78
CA LEU A 43 6.43 -3.69 12.70
C LEU A 43 5.65 -4.62 13.65
N ASP A 44 4.55 -4.15 14.25
CA ASP A 44 3.68 -4.98 15.10
C ASP A 44 2.79 -5.92 14.27
N TYR A 45 3.44 -6.83 13.53
CA TYR A 45 2.76 -7.86 12.74
C TYR A 45 1.95 -8.81 13.62
N LYS A 46 2.45 -9.13 14.81
CA LYS A 46 1.77 -10.01 15.74
C LYS A 46 0.44 -9.39 16.19
N GLY A 47 0.45 -8.14 16.64
CA GLY A 47 -0.76 -7.43 17.02
C GLY A 47 -1.73 -7.22 15.84
N ALA A 48 -1.21 -7.02 14.63
CA ALA A 48 -2.04 -6.95 13.43
C ALA A 48 -2.75 -8.30 13.14
N ILE A 49 -2.04 -9.43 13.21
CA ILE A 49 -2.61 -10.77 13.03
C ILE A 49 -3.65 -11.06 14.12
N GLU A 50 -3.34 -10.78 15.38
CA GLU A 50 -4.27 -10.98 16.51
C GLU A 50 -5.56 -10.16 16.36
N LYS A 51 -5.49 -9.01 15.71
CA LYS A 51 -6.64 -8.13 15.42
C LYS A 51 -7.31 -8.44 14.07
N ASN A 52 -6.88 -9.48 13.34
CA ASN A 52 -7.32 -9.78 11.97
C ASN A 52 -7.18 -8.58 11.02
N LEU A 53 -6.16 -7.76 11.21
CA LEU A 53 -5.84 -6.65 10.32
C LEU A 53 -5.04 -7.15 9.11
N PRO A 54 -5.23 -6.54 7.92
CA PRO A 54 -4.44 -6.88 6.75
C PRO A 54 -2.97 -6.51 6.96
N ILE A 55 -2.09 -7.50 6.81
CA ILE A 55 -0.63 -7.38 7.00
C ILE A 55 0.16 -7.25 5.69
N GLY A 56 -0.53 -7.36 4.55
CA GLY A 56 0.07 -7.32 3.22
C GLY A 56 -0.56 -6.25 2.34
N SER A 57 0.23 -5.71 1.41
CA SER A 57 -0.25 -4.80 0.37
C SER A 57 -1.09 -5.51 -0.70
N GLY A 58 -1.18 -6.84 -0.71
CA GLY A 58 -1.80 -7.62 -1.78
C GLY A 58 -3.27 -7.26 -2.04
N GLU A 59 -4.07 -7.05 -1.00
CA GLU A 59 -5.47 -6.62 -1.15
C GLU A 59 -5.56 -5.21 -1.73
N ILE A 60 -4.71 -4.29 -1.25
CA ILE A 60 -4.63 -2.91 -1.75
C ILE A 60 -4.13 -2.86 -3.20
N GLU A 61 -3.12 -3.65 -3.56
CA GLU A 61 -2.59 -3.76 -4.91
C GLU A 61 -3.59 -4.39 -5.87
N SER A 62 -4.36 -5.38 -5.39
CA SER A 62 -5.45 -5.99 -6.15
C SER A 62 -6.58 -4.98 -6.36
N ALA A 63 -6.97 -4.23 -5.33
CA ALA A 63 -7.92 -3.13 -5.41
C ALA A 63 -7.48 -2.06 -6.41
N HIS A 64 -6.22 -1.62 -6.34
CA HIS A 64 -5.64 -0.68 -7.28
C HIS A 64 -5.71 -1.19 -8.74
N ARG A 65 -5.45 -2.49 -8.95
CA ARG A 65 -5.51 -3.12 -10.27
C ARG A 65 -6.93 -3.19 -10.83
N TYR A 66 -7.93 -3.58 -10.02
CA TYR A 66 -9.29 -3.75 -10.53
C TYR A 66 -10.09 -2.43 -10.54
N VAL A 67 -9.94 -1.56 -9.55
CA VAL A 67 -10.71 -0.30 -9.49
C VAL A 67 -10.14 0.70 -10.48
N ILE A 68 -8.83 0.97 -10.38
CA ILE A 68 -8.19 2.10 -11.06
C ILE A 68 -7.73 1.71 -12.46
N GLN A 69 -6.93 0.65 -12.57
CA GLN A 69 -6.26 0.32 -13.84
C GLN A 69 -7.24 -0.15 -14.92
N GLU A 70 -8.35 -0.79 -14.54
CA GLU A 70 -9.36 -1.30 -15.49
C GLU A 70 -9.89 -0.20 -16.43
N ARG A 71 -9.90 1.07 -15.99
CA ARG A 71 -10.32 2.19 -16.84
C ARG A 71 -9.21 3.17 -17.18
N LEU A 72 -8.34 3.50 -16.23
CA LEU A 72 -7.32 4.54 -16.42
C LEU A 72 -6.09 4.04 -17.18
N LYS A 73 -5.82 2.73 -17.20
CA LYS A 73 -4.63 2.14 -17.81
C LYS A 73 -4.93 1.31 -19.07
N LEU A 74 -6.02 1.65 -19.77
CA LEU A 74 -6.37 1.01 -21.03
C LEU A 74 -5.47 1.51 -22.16
N SER A 75 -5.13 0.61 -23.09
CA SER A 75 -4.36 0.98 -24.28
C SER A 75 -5.12 2.03 -25.11
N GLY A 76 -4.44 3.11 -25.49
CA GLY A 76 -5.03 4.21 -26.25
C GLY A 76 -5.90 5.17 -25.44
N ALA A 77 -6.04 4.99 -24.11
CA ALA A 77 -6.73 5.96 -23.28
C ALA A 77 -5.85 7.18 -22.99
N TRP A 78 -6.37 8.37 -23.24
CA TRP A 78 -5.75 9.64 -22.91
C TRP A 78 -6.65 10.39 -21.92
N TRP A 79 -6.06 10.87 -20.83
CA TRP A 79 -6.78 11.55 -19.77
C TRP A 79 -6.23 12.95 -19.57
N LYS A 80 -7.13 13.92 -19.45
CA LYS A 80 -6.78 15.20 -18.81
C LYS A 80 -6.74 14.98 -17.31
N SER A 81 -5.77 15.57 -16.62
CA SER A 81 -5.62 15.41 -15.16
C SER A 81 -6.88 15.79 -14.39
N GLU A 82 -7.60 16.81 -14.85
CA GLU A 82 -8.90 17.26 -14.28
C GLU A 82 -10.00 16.19 -14.30
N ASN A 83 -9.93 15.21 -15.21
CA ASN A 83 -10.95 14.17 -15.38
C ASN A 83 -10.59 12.86 -14.68
N VAL A 84 -9.40 12.74 -14.10
CA VAL A 84 -8.97 11.52 -13.40
C VAL A 84 -9.80 11.29 -12.14
N GLU A 85 -9.96 12.32 -11.32
CA GLU A 85 -10.66 12.22 -10.03
C GLU A 85 -12.15 11.86 -10.20
N PRO A 86 -12.93 12.55 -11.08
CA PRO A 86 -14.32 12.16 -11.32
C PRO A 86 -14.47 10.73 -11.86
N MET A 87 -13.54 10.29 -12.72
CA MET A 87 -13.56 8.92 -13.26
C MET A 87 -13.25 7.88 -12.18
N LEU A 88 -12.30 8.18 -11.29
CA LEU A 88 -11.98 7.31 -10.15
C LEU A 88 -13.19 7.15 -9.22
N ALA A 89 -13.88 8.25 -8.91
CA ALA A 89 -15.11 8.21 -8.12
C ALA A 89 -16.17 7.29 -8.73
N LEU A 90 -16.40 7.38 -10.06
CA LEU A 90 -17.32 6.47 -10.75
C LEU A 90 -16.88 5.01 -10.69
N ARG A 91 -15.58 4.73 -10.74
CA ARG A 91 -15.03 3.37 -10.60
C ARG A 91 -15.22 2.81 -9.19
N VAL A 92 -15.07 3.64 -8.16
CA VAL A 92 -15.35 3.25 -6.77
C VAL A 92 -16.83 2.92 -6.59
N VAL A 93 -17.73 3.80 -7.05
CA VAL A 93 -19.19 3.54 -7.03
C VAL A 93 -19.53 2.23 -7.74
N ARG A 94 -18.91 1.98 -8.90
CA ARG A 94 -19.13 0.75 -9.66
C ARG A 94 -18.57 -0.49 -8.94
N GLY A 95 -17.38 -0.39 -8.35
CA GLY A 95 -16.72 -1.48 -7.64
C GLY A 95 -17.38 -1.84 -6.31
N ASN A 96 -18.18 -0.93 -5.75
CA ASN A 96 -18.97 -1.14 -4.53
C ASN A 96 -20.42 -1.54 -4.81
N ASP A 97 -20.80 -1.81 -6.06
CA ASP A 97 -22.18 -2.10 -6.48
C ASP A 97 -23.20 -0.98 -6.19
N GLN A 98 -22.74 0.27 -6.09
CA GLN A 98 -23.57 1.44 -5.77
C GLN A 98 -24.04 2.20 -7.02
N TRP A 99 -23.88 1.61 -8.20
CA TRP A 99 -24.14 2.27 -9.48
C TRP A 99 -25.57 2.79 -9.61
N ASP A 100 -26.55 1.96 -9.29
CA ASP A 100 -27.96 2.34 -9.44
C ASP A 100 -28.38 3.38 -8.39
N GLU A 101 -27.78 3.34 -7.20
CA GLU A 101 -28.03 4.33 -6.14
C GLU A 101 -27.50 5.70 -6.53
N TYR A 102 -26.28 5.75 -7.07
CA TYR A 102 -25.67 6.99 -7.56
C TYR A 102 -26.57 7.72 -8.57
N TRP A 103 -27.06 7.01 -9.59
CA TRP A 103 -27.93 7.62 -10.60
C TRP A 103 -29.29 8.03 -10.06
N ARG A 104 -29.89 7.25 -9.15
CA ARG A 104 -31.13 7.64 -8.47
C ARG A 104 -30.97 8.93 -7.67
N ASN A 105 -29.83 9.11 -7.00
CA ASN A 105 -29.56 10.31 -6.21
C ASN A 105 -29.28 11.52 -7.11
N LEU A 106 -28.56 11.33 -8.21
CA LEU A 106 -28.33 12.40 -9.19
C LEU A 106 -29.65 12.90 -9.81
N ALA A 107 -30.53 11.99 -10.21
CA ALA A 107 -31.84 12.33 -10.80
C ALA A 107 -32.79 13.06 -9.83
N LYS A 108 -32.56 12.98 -8.51
CA LYS A 108 -33.30 13.74 -7.50
C LYS A 108 -32.72 15.13 -7.22
N ALA A 109 -31.45 15.34 -7.56
CA ALA A 109 -30.74 16.60 -7.34
C ALA A 109 -30.89 17.58 -8.53
N SER A 110 -31.44 17.10 -9.65
CA SER A 110 -31.70 17.82 -10.90
C SER A 110 -33.11 18.40 -10.98
#